data_AF-A0A0M0JPW3-F1
#
_entry.id   AF-A0A0M0JPW3-F1
#
_cell.length_a   1.000
_cell.length_b   1.000
_cell.length_c   1.000
_cell.angle_alpha   90.00
_cell.angle_beta   90.00
_cell.angle_gamma   90.00
#
_symmetry.space_group_name_H-M   'P 1'
#
loop_
_entity.id
_entity.type
_entity.pdbx_description
1 polymer ?
#
loop_
_entity_poly.entity_id
_entity_poly.type
_entity_poly.pdbx_seq_one_letter_code
_entity_poly.pdbx_strand_id
1 'polypeptide(L)'
;MSSKKQKVGSGDSSIERNQKACLTVLRALQKNPDAAPFTVPVDWKALKLPTYPKLIKNPMDLGTVDGKLAASRYATVEDFAKDIRLIWTNAQTFNLEGSDIYELATMLSRDFENRMAEVKPGPLREGAPGKAASSSGASETLSGEALSQCKAIVRDLRKHKDAAPFLDPVDWKALGLKDYPAIIKRPMDLGTIMKRLETGQYDSVLSVASDIDQVWANAMTYNQDASYIYAIAAELKSYADKKMAPLVAAARDAGETPQELTFEMKRQLNENAALLSSKDLYGMVGIVEDTCKRAIDQSNPQEVEIDLDSLDLTTFLKVDKYVQDCISRARKQKKQ
;
A
#
# COMPACT_ATOMS: atom_id res chain seq x y z
N MET A 1 -50.15 32.90 10.75
CA MET A 1 -49.24 32.26 9.78
C MET A 1 -47.83 32.71 10.10
N SER A 2 -47.06 31.92 10.87
CA SER A 2 -45.66 32.24 11.18
C SER A 2 -44.76 31.27 10.42
N SER A 3 -44.17 31.76 9.32
CA SER A 3 -43.17 31.02 8.55
C SER A 3 -41.84 30.99 9.31
N LYS A 4 -41.47 29.82 9.81
CA LYS A 4 -40.11 29.56 10.32
C LYS A 4 -39.16 29.44 9.13
N LYS A 5 -38.31 30.45 8.93
CA LYS A 5 -37.11 30.35 8.08
C LYS A 5 -36.16 29.31 8.70
N GLN A 6 -35.97 28.19 8.00
CA GLN A 6 -34.89 27.25 8.31
C GLN A 6 -33.54 27.87 7.95
N LYS A 7 -32.64 27.92 8.92
CA LYS A 7 -31.27 28.42 8.79
C LYS A 7 -30.41 27.28 8.22
N VAL A 8 -30.01 27.41 6.96
CA VAL A 8 -28.97 26.59 6.33
C VAL A 8 -27.63 27.04 6.92
N GLY A 9 -26.83 26.14 7.48
CA GLY A 9 -25.46 26.46 7.93
C GLY A 9 -24.93 25.56 9.05
N SER A 10 -24.11 24.58 8.69
CA SER A 10 -23.24 23.86 9.63
C SER A 10 -22.02 23.20 8.93
N GLY A 11 -22.16 22.73 7.69
CA GLY A 11 -21.09 22.06 6.94
C GLY A 11 -19.91 22.95 6.52
N ASP A 12 -20.20 24.18 6.11
CA ASP A 12 -19.24 25.16 5.56
C ASP A 12 -18.09 25.48 6.54
N SER A 13 -18.43 25.72 7.81
CA SER A 13 -17.46 26.08 8.86
C SER A 13 -16.41 25.01 9.19
N SER A 14 -16.69 23.74 8.86
CA SER A 14 -15.78 22.62 9.14
C SER A 14 -14.75 22.41 8.03
N ILE A 15 -15.18 22.58 6.77
CA ILE A 15 -14.33 22.51 5.59
C ILE A 15 -13.34 23.66 5.61
N GLU A 16 -13.81 24.90 5.81
CA GLU A 16 -12.95 26.09 5.90
C GLU A 16 -11.91 25.94 7.03
N ARG A 17 -12.32 25.43 8.20
CA ARG A 17 -11.42 25.17 9.31
C ARG A 17 -10.33 24.16 8.95
N ASN A 18 -10.71 23.05 8.30
CA ASN A 18 -9.77 22.01 7.89
C ASN A 18 -8.81 22.51 6.79
N GLN A 19 -9.32 23.26 5.81
CA GLN A 19 -8.50 23.90 4.78
C GLN A 19 -7.49 24.87 5.40
N LYS A 20 -7.93 25.73 6.33
CA LYS A 20 -7.06 26.66 7.04
C LYS A 20 -6.01 25.94 7.88
N ALA A 21 -6.37 24.84 8.53
CA ALA A 21 -5.44 24.02 9.30
C ALA A 21 -4.37 23.37 8.40
N CYS A 22 -4.77 22.73 7.30
CA CYS A 22 -3.84 22.14 6.32
C CYS A 22 -2.90 23.20 5.72
N LEU A 23 -3.44 24.37 5.37
CA LEU A 23 -2.65 25.49 4.87
C LEU A 23 -1.64 25.98 5.92
N THR A 24 -2.03 26.03 7.19
CA THR A 24 -1.13 26.44 8.28
C THR A 24 0.05 25.46 8.43
N VAL A 25 -0.23 24.15 8.37
CA VAL A 25 0.81 23.12 8.41
C VAL A 25 1.75 23.24 7.21
N LEU A 26 1.19 23.34 5.99
CA LEU A 26 1.97 23.46 4.77
C LEU A 26 2.88 24.70 4.77
N ARG A 27 2.37 25.86 5.21
CA ARG A 27 3.16 27.09 5.29
C ARG A 27 4.27 27.01 6.34
N ALA A 28 4.05 26.28 7.44
CA ALA A 28 5.11 26.06 8.42
C ALA A 28 6.25 25.22 7.83
N LEU A 29 5.92 24.14 7.11
CA LEU A 29 6.91 23.31 6.42
C LEU A 29 7.70 24.11 5.37
N GLN A 30 7.02 24.86 4.50
CA GLN A 30 7.66 25.66 3.44
C GLN A 30 8.56 26.79 3.98
N LYS A 31 8.31 27.27 5.21
CA LYS A 31 9.15 28.29 5.87
C LYS A 31 10.37 27.70 6.57
N ASN A 32 10.40 26.39 6.80
CA ASN A 32 11.56 25.74 7.38
C ASN A 32 12.71 25.76 6.35
N PRO A 33 13.88 26.35 6.66
CA PRO A 33 15.03 26.37 5.74
C PRO A 33 15.44 24.97 5.28
N ASP A 34 15.30 23.97 6.16
CA ASP A 34 15.62 22.57 5.89
C ASP A 34 14.70 21.93 4.84
N ALA A 35 13.54 22.55 4.58
CA ALA A 35 12.60 22.08 3.57
C ALA A 35 12.98 22.46 2.14
N ALA A 36 14.02 23.29 1.93
CA ALA A 36 14.38 23.84 0.63
C ALA A 36 14.43 22.79 -0.52
N PRO A 37 15.05 21.60 -0.35
CA PRO A 37 15.10 20.56 -1.41
C PRO A 37 13.74 19.98 -1.81
N PHE A 38 12.70 20.19 -1.00
CA PHE A 38 11.38 19.60 -1.16
C PHE A 38 10.30 20.61 -1.55
N THR A 39 10.69 21.87 -1.79
CA THR A 39 9.75 22.96 -2.09
C THR A 39 9.25 22.97 -3.53
N VAL A 40 9.99 22.35 -4.44
CA VAL A 40 9.70 22.28 -5.87
C VAL A 40 9.98 20.88 -6.41
N PRO A 41 9.39 20.48 -7.56
CA PRO A 41 9.64 19.18 -8.14
C PRO A 41 11.13 18.94 -8.37
N VAL A 42 11.60 17.71 -8.12
CA VAL A 42 12.99 17.33 -8.39
C VAL A 42 13.24 17.36 -9.90
N ASP A 43 14.08 18.31 -10.35
CA ASP A 43 14.59 18.32 -11.72
C ASP A 43 15.72 17.29 -11.87
N TRP A 44 15.31 16.03 -11.94
CA TRP A 44 16.23 14.90 -12.06
C TRP A 44 17.05 14.94 -13.36
N LYS A 45 16.64 15.70 -14.39
CA LYS A 45 17.44 15.89 -15.60
C LYS A 45 18.59 16.85 -15.33
N ALA A 46 18.31 18.01 -14.76
CA ALA A 46 19.35 18.99 -14.39
C ALA A 46 20.34 18.41 -13.36
N LEU A 47 19.84 17.62 -12.41
CA LEU A 47 20.65 16.94 -11.40
C LEU A 47 21.34 15.67 -11.91
N LYS A 48 21.11 15.27 -13.17
CA LYS A 48 21.68 14.05 -13.78
C LYS A 48 21.41 12.79 -12.95
N LEU A 49 20.16 12.64 -12.51
CA LEU A 49 19.64 11.50 -11.75
C LEU A 49 18.74 10.62 -12.66
N PRO A 50 19.31 9.88 -13.64
CA PRO A 50 18.53 9.13 -14.63
C PRO A 50 17.72 7.96 -14.03
N THR A 51 18.03 7.56 -12.80
CA THR A 51 17.32 6.52 -12.06
C THR A 51 16.15 7.09 -11.25
N TYR A 52 16.10 8.40 -10.98
CA TYR A 52 15.05 9.02 -10.18
C TYR A 52 13.64 8.70 -10.71
N PRO A 53 13.29 8.92 -12.00
CA PRO A 53 11.96 8.56 -12.50
C PRO A 53 11.72 7.04 -12.58
N LYS A 54 12.78 6.22 -12.49
CA LYS A 54 12.66 4.75 -12.47
C LYS A 54 12.31 4.22 -11.08
N LEU A 55 12.75 4.89 -10.02
CA LEU A 55 12.50 4.51 -8.64
C LEU A 55 11.30 5.28 -8.06
N ILE A 56 11.25 6.59 -8.31
CA ILE A 56 10.21 7.50 -7.79
C ILE A 56 9.12 7.67 -8.84
N LYS A 57 8.04 6.91 -8.66
CA LYS A 57 6.93 6.84 -9.61
C LYS A 57 5.92 7.97 -9.48
N ASN A 58 5.75 8.49 -8.26
CA ASN A 58 4.83 9.57 -7.96
C ASN A 58 5.61 10.72 -7.34
N PRO A 59 6.36 11.51 -8.14
CA PRO A 59 7.07 12.66 -7.61
C PRO A 59 6.08 13.62 -6.95
N MET A 60 6.46 14.16 -5.80
CA MET A 60 5.67 15.10 -5.04
C MET A 60 6.62 16.07 -4.34
N ASP A 61 6.14 17.30 -4.15
CA ASP A 61 6.86 18.40 -3.51
C ASP A 61 5.85 19.36 -2.88
N LEU A 62 6.31 20.19 -1.94
CA LEU A 62 5.44 21.08 -1.18
C LEU A 62 4.77 22.14 -2.07
N GLY A 63 5.37 22.54 -3.17
CA GLY A 63 4.77 23.46 -4.15
C GLY A 63 3.61 22.81 -4.90
N THR A 64 3.76 21.55 -5.33
CA THR A 64 2.68 20.77 -5.93
C THR A 64 1.53 20.55 -4.94
N VAL A 65 1.83 20.23 -3.68
CA VAL A 65 0.81 20.10 -2.62
C VAL A 65 0.05 21.41 -2.40
N ASP A 66 0.75 22.55 -2.39
CA ASP A 66 0.15 23.89 -2.30
C ASP A 66 -0.83 24.13 -3.44
N GLY A 67 -0.41 23.87 -4.69
CA GLY A 67 -1.27 24.00 -5.86
C GLY A 67 -2.50 23.09 -5.80
N LYS A 68 -2.34 21.84 -5.34
CA LYS A 68 -3.46 20.89 -5.19
C LYS A 68 -4.44 21.33 -4.09
N LEU A 69 -3.93 21.86 -2.97
CA LEU A 69 -4.76 22.37 -1.88
C LEU A 69 -5.54 23.62 -2.31
N ALA A 70 -4.87 24.58 -2.95
CA ALA A 70 -5.49 25.80 -3.47
C ALA A 70 -6.56 25.52 -4.53
N ALA A 71 -6.37 24.47 -5.34
CA ALA A 71 -7.33 24.03 -6.35
C ALA A 71 -8.40 23.05 -5.80
N SER A 72 -8.52 22.90 -4.48
CA SER A 72 -9.49 22.00 -3.82
C SER A 72 -9.48 20.56 -4.38
N ARG A 73 -8.29 20.05 -4.72
CA ARG A 73 -8.13 18.69 -5.29
C ARG A 73 -8.16 17.58 -4.26
N TYR A 74 -7.93 17.91 -2.99
CA TYR A 74 -8.05 16.97 -1.88
C TYR A 74 -9.51 16.87 -1.42
N ALA A 75 -10.02 15.64 -1.30
CA ALA A 75 -11.36 15.43 -0.76
C ALA A 75 -11.35 15.53 0.77
N THR A 76 -10.30 15.03 1.42
CA THR A 76 -10.16 14.97 2.87
C THR A 76 -8.79 15.43 3.34
N VAL A 77 -8.69 15.77 4.63
CA VAL A 77 -7.42 16.08 5.32
C VAL A 77 -6.40 14.96 5.13
N GLU A 78 -6.85 13.70 5.09
CA GLU A 78 -5.96 12.55 4.90
C GLU A 78 -5.40 12.47 3.47
N ASP A 79 -6.14 12.90 2.44
CA ASP A 79 -5.61 12.95 1.07
C ASP A 79 -4.49 13.98 0.95
N PHE A 80 -4.63 15.12 1.64
CA PHE A 80 -3.56 16.11 1.77
C PHE A 80 -2.36 15.54 2.52
N ALA A 81 -2.60 14.84 3.64
CA ALA A 81 -1.52 14.26 4.44
C ALA A 81 -0.74 13.18 3.70
N LYS A 82 -1.42 12.34 2.92
CA LYS A 82 -0.78 11.31 2.08
C LYS A 82 0.22 11.89 1.10
N ASP A 83 -0.10 13.00 0.45
CA ASP A 83 0.84 13.63 -0.48
C ASP A 83 2.06 14.22 0.23
N ILE A 84 1.90 14.82 1.42
CA ILE A 84 3.06 15.30 2.19
C ILE A 84 3.94 14.13 2.64
N ARG A 85 3.35 13.04 3.15
CA ARG A 85 4.08 11.82 3.52
C ARG A 85 4.85 11.25 2.32
N LEU A 86 4.26 11.29 1.13
CA LEU A 86 4.87 10.82 -0.11
C LEU A 86 6.15 11.61 -0.46
N ILE A 87 6.23 12.91 -0.16
CA ILE A 87 7.47 13.71 -0.34
C ILE A 87 8.62 13.05 0.43
N TRP A 88 8.40 12.74 1.71
CA TRP A 88 9.41 12.17 2.59
C TRP A 88 9.75 10.74 2.20
N THR A 89 8.74 9.90 1.95
CA THR A 89 8.97 8.52 1.55
C THR A 89 9.71 8.43 0.21
N ASN A 90 9.41 9.30 -0.76
CA ASN A 90 10.16 9.37 -2.01
C ASN A 90 11.63 9.76 -1.77
N ALA A 91 11.87 10.75 -0.92
CA ALA A 91 13.22 11.15 -0.55
C ALA A 91 14.00 10.00 0.10
N GLN A 92 13.39 9.29 1.05
CA GLN A 92 14.00 8.14 1.73
C GLN A 92 14.16 6.92 0.83
N THR A 93 13.30 6.76 -0.18
CA THR A 93 13.40 5.67 -1.16
C THR A 93 14.54 5.91 -2.16
N PHE A 94 14.77 7.16 -2.54
CA PHE A 94 15.80 7.49 -3.53
C PHE A 94 17.20 7.67 -2.90
N ASN A 95 17.26 8.31 -1.73
CA ASN A 95 18.52 8.67 -1.09
C ASN A 95 18.94 7.60 -0.09
N LEU A 96 20.25 7.41 0.06
CA LEU A 96 20.82 6.44 1.01
C LEU A 96 20.50 6.85 2.44
N GLU A 97 20.21 5.88 3.31
CA GLU A 97 20.04 6.10 4.74
C GLU A 97 21.29 6.76 5.35
N GLY A 98 21.08 7.77 6.21
CA GLY A 98 22.16 8.60 6.78
C GLY A 98 22.70 9.71 5.87
N SER A 99 22.24 9.82 4.61
CA SER A 99 22.56 10.98 3.77
C SER A 99 21.79 12.23 4.20
N ASP A 100 22.32 13.42 3.91
CA ASP A 100 21.70 14.69 4.30
C ASP A 100 20.22 14.78 3.90
N ILE A 101 19.88 14.45 2.64
CA ILE A 101 18.49 14.49 2.17
C ILE A 101 17.59 13.47 2.87
N TYR A 102 18.12 12.28 3.20
CA TYR A 102 17.38 11.26 3.95
C TYR A 102 17.08 11.72 5.38
N GLU A 103 18.06 12.33 6.05
CA GLU A 103 17.90 12.85 7.41
C GLU A 103 16.98 14.07 7.46
N LEU A 104 17.08 14.99 6.50
CA LEU A 104 16.15 16.11 6.36
C LEU A 104 14.71 15.62 6.16
N ALA A 105 14.48 14.63 5.28
CA ALA A 105 13.16 14.03 5.08
C ALA A 105 12.63 13.35 6.35
N THR A 106 13.50 12.67 7.11
CA THR A 106 13.15 12.03 8.38
C THR A 106 12.74 13.05 9.43
N MET A 107 13.49 14.15 9.55
CA MET A 107 13.20 15.24 10.48
C MET A 107 11.89 15.96 10.13
N LEU A 108 11.71 16.34 8.86
CA LEU A 108 10.50 17.02 8.38
C LEU A 108 9.27 16.13 8.44
N SER A 109 9.42 14.82 8.24
CA SER A 109 8.33 13.86 8.46
C SER A 109 7.86 13.84 9.91
N ARG A 110 8.78 13.90 10.88
CA ARG A 110 8.43 13.97 12.31
C ARG A 110 7.74 15.28 12.68
N ASP A 111 8.28 16.42 12.21
CA ASP A 111 7.65 17.74 12.41
C ASP A 111 6.24 17.79 11.80
N PHE A 112 6.07 17.21 10.60
CA PHE A 112 4.77 17.12 9.95
C PHE A 112 3.74 16.32 10.78
N GLU A 113 4.07 15.09 11.22
CA GLU A 113 3.13 14.29 12.01
C GLU A 113 2.77 14.96 13.34
N ASN A 114 3.73 15.61 14.01
CA ASN A 114 3.48 16.37 15.24
C ASN A 114 2.47 17.52 15.01
N ARG A 115 2.58 18.23 13.87
CA ARG A 115 1.63 19.29 13.52
C ARG A 115 0.26 18.74 13.14
N MET A 116 0.22 17.58 12.49
CA MET A 116 -1.01 16.93 12.06
C MET A 116 -1.80 16.31 13.21
N ALA A 117 -1.17 15.99 14.33
CA ALA A 117 -1.84 15.46 15.52
C ALA A 117 -2.98 16.38 16.03
N GLU A 118 -2.84 17.70 15.85
CA GLU A 118 -3.85 18.70 16.24
C GLU A 118 -4.88 18.99 15.14
N VAL A 119 -4.69 18.47 13.92
CA VAL A 119 -5.58 18.69 12.79
C VAL A 119 -6.69 17.64 12.80
N LYS A 120 -7.95 18.10 12.94
CA LYS A 120 -9.11 17.20 12.94
C LYS A 120 -9.28 16.55 11.56
N PRO A 121 -9.52 15.23 11.49
CA PRO A 121 -9.86 14.58 10.23
C PRO A 121 -11.21 15.08 9.73
N GLY A 122 -11.36 15.19 8.42
CA GLY A 122 -12.63 15.62 7.82
C GLY A 122 -12.49 16.03 6.36
N PRO A 123 -13.61 16.49 5.76
CA PRO A 123 -13.62 16.93 4.38
C PRO A 123 -12.83 18.23 4.19
N LEU A 124 -12.24 18.38 3.01
CA LEU A 124 -11.59 19.59 2.51
C LEU A 124 -12.35 20.25 1.35
N ARG A 125 -13.44 19.66 0.87
CA ARG A 125 -14.33 20.25 -0.13
C ARG A 125 -15.75 19.72 0.00
N GLU A 126 -16.71 20.45 -0.56
CA GLU A 126 -18.10 20.00 -0.62
C GLU A 126 -18.25 18.72 -1.45
N GLY A 127 -19.20 17.86 -1.05
CA GLY A 127 -19.42 16.56 -1.70
C GLY A 127 -18.34 15.52 -1.44
N ALA A 128 -17.26 15.86 -0.71
CA ALA A 128 -16.40 14.84 -0.11
C ALA A 128 -17.19 14.12 0.99
N PRO A 129 -17.00 12.80 1.17
CA PRO A 129 -17.69 12.06 2.21
C PRO A 129 -17.37 12.65 3.59
N GLY A 130 -18.28 13.49 4.09
CA GLY A 130 -18.26 14.01 5.45
C GLY A 130 -18.91 12.97 6.36
N LYS A 131 -18.24 12.60 7.45
CA LYS A 131 -18.73 11.57 8.38
C LYS A 131 -20.17 11.86 8.84
N ALA A 132 -21.09 10.96 8.50
CA ALA A 132 -22.20 10.58 9.36
C ALA A 132 -22.12 9.07 9.62
N ALA A 133 -22.37 8.71 10.88
CA ALA A 133 -22.42 7.39 11.53
C ALA A 133 -22.31 6.11 10.66
N SER A 134 -21.39 5.25 11.10
CA SER A 134 -21.41 3.78 11.02
C SER A 134 -22.60 3.12 10.30
N SER A 135 -22.35 2.47 9.16
CA SER A 135 -22.63 1.04 8.98
C SER A 135 -22.23 0.53 7.59
N SER A 136 -21.58 -0.64 7.61
CA SER A 136 -21.51 -1.69 6.59
C SER A 136 -20.97 -1.31 5.21
N GLY A 137 -19.67 -1.53 5.06
CA GLY A 137 -18.93 -1.54 3.81
C GLY A 137 -17.43 -1.39 4.07
N ALA A 138 -16.93 -2.02 5.14
CA ALA A 138 -15.56 -1.86 5.57
C ALA A 138 -14.63 -2.66 4.66
N SER A 139 -13.72 -1.98 3.97
CA SER A 139 -12.33 -2.44 4.01
C SER A 139 -11.87 -2.12 5.42
N GLU A 140 -12.18 -3.02 6.34
CA GLU A 140 -11.81 -2.93 7.73
C GLU A 140 -10.32 -3.22 7.77
N THR A 141 -9.51 -2.18 7.93
CA THR A 141 -8.12 -2.37 8.34
C THR A 141 -8.09 -3.15 9.65
N LEU A 142 -7.09 -4.03 9.83
CA LEU A 142 -6.92 -4.81 11.07
C LEU A 142 -7.20 -3.96 12.30
N SER A 143 -8.00 -4.50 13.23
CA SER A 143 -8.26 -3.83 14.50
C SER A 143 -6.93 -3.50 15.21
N GLY A 144 -6.88 -2.38 15.93
CA GLY A 144 -5.64 -1.94 16.59
C GLY A 144 -5.06 -2.98 17.56
N GLU A 145 -5.93 -3.75 18.21
CA GLU A 145 -5.55 -4.86 19.08
C GLU A 145 -4.97 -6.04 18.28
N ALA A 146 -5.68 -6.51 17.24
CA ALA A 146 -5.21 -7.59 16.38
C ALA A 146 -3.89 -7.23 15.68
N LEU A 147 -3.75 -5.98 15.23
CA LEU A 147 -2.51 -5.44 14.66
C LEU A 147 -1.36 -5.48 15.66
N SER A 148 -1.60 -5.08 16.91
CA SER A 148 -0.59 -5.11 17.98
C SER A 148 -0.15 -6.54 18.30
N GLN A 149 -1.11 -7.47 18.38
CA GLN A 149 -0.85 -8.89 18.62
C GLN A 149 -0.08 -9.53 17.46
N CYS A 150 -0.47 -9.27 16.21
CA CYS A 150 0.25 -9.72 15.02
C CYS A 150 1.70 -9.19 15.02
N LYS A 151 1.90 -7.89 15.29
CA LYS A 151 3.25 -7.30 15.43
C LYS A 151 4.05 -7.96 16.54
N ALA A 152 3.43 -8.31 17.66
CA ALA A 152 4.11 -9.01 18.75
C ALA A 152 4.57 -10.40 18.33
N ILE A 153 3.72 -11.18 17.66
CA ILE A 153 4.05 -12.51 17.16
C ILE A 153 5.19 -12.43 16.13
N VAL A 154 5.11 -11.53 15.14
CA VAL A 154 6.16 -11.38 14.12
C VAL A 154 7.48 -10.91 14.75
N ARG A 155 7.46 -10.01 15.74
CA ARG A 155 8.67 -9.63 16.50
C ARG A 155 9.28 -10.80 17.24
N ASP A 156 8.46 -11.69 17.79
CA ASP A 156 8.92 -12.88 18.50
C ASP A 156 9.51 -13.92 17.55
N LEU A 157 8.87 -14.16 16.40
CA LEU A 157 9.40 -15.00 15.33
C LEU A 157 10.77 -14.51 14.85
N ARG A 158 10.92 -13.19 14.62
CA ARG A 158 12.20 -12.58 14.20
C ARG A 158 13.31 -12.71 15.24
N LYS A 159 12.98 -12.92 16.52
CA LYS A 159 13.94 -13.12 17.62
C LYS A 159 14.29 -14.58 17.84
N HIS A 160 13.58 -15.52 17.21
CA HIS A 160 13.89 -16.93 17.33
C HIS A 160 15.32 -17.21 16.85
N LYS A 161 16.04 -18.08 17.57
CA LYS A 161 17.47 -18.36 17.31
C LYS A 161 17.74 -18.83 15.87
N ASP A 162 16.76 -19.51 15.26
CA ASP A 162 16.85 -20.06 13.89
C ASP A 162 16.20 -19.15 12.83
N ALA A 163 15.76 -17.93 13.18
CA ALA A 163 15.03 -17.06 12.26
C ALA A 163 15.90 -16.42 11.17
N ALA A 164 17.23 -16.42 11.34
CA ALA A 164 18.17 -15.65 10.52
C ALA A 164 17.96 -15.80 8.99
N PRO A 165 17.75 -17.02 8.43
CA PRO A 165 17.52 -17.19 6.99
C PRO A 165 16.20 -16.62 6.45
N PHE A 166 15.29 -16.21 7.35
CA PHE A 166 13.92 -15.79 7.02
C PHE A 166 13.65 -14.33 7.38
N LEU A 167 14.66 -13.58 7.83
CA LEU A 167 14.50 -12.19 8.26
C LEU A 167 14.35 -11.22 7.08
N ASP A 168 15.02 -11.51 5.98
CA ASP A 168 15.10 -10.64 4.81
C ASP A 168 14.80 -11.45 3.54
N PRO A 169 14.40 -10.78 2.43
CA PRO A 169 14.19 -11.45 1.15
C PRO A 169 15.42 -12.25 0.75
N VAL A 170 15.21 -13.49 0.25
CA VAL A 170 16.30 -14.32 -0.24
C VAL A 170 17.00 -13.61 -1.40
N ASP A 171 18.26 -13.22 -1.19
CA ASP A 171 19.13 -12.72 -2.26
C ASP A 171 19.65 -13.89 -3.10
N TRP A 172 18.74 -14.47 -3.88
CA TRP A 172 19.01 -15.61 -4.75
C TRP A 172 20.08 -15.29 -5.79
N LYS A 173 20.33 -14.02 -6.12
CA LYS A 173 21.41 -13.62 -7.02
C LYS A 173 22.77 -13.74 -6.34
N ALA A 174 22.92 -13.17 -5.15
CA ALA A 174 24.16 -13.28 -4.37
C ALA A 174 24.48 -14.74 -4.01
N LEU A 175 23.46 -15.55 -3.79
CA LEU A 175 23.59 -16.98 -3.51
C LEU A 175 23.75 -17.86 -4.76
N GLY A 176 23.66 -17.29 -5.97
CA GLY A 176 23.78 -18.03 -7.23
C GLY A 176 22.61 -18.97 -7.55
N LEU A 177 21.48 -18.83 -6.86
CA LEU A 177 20.26 -19.63 -6.97
C LEU A 177 19.42 -19.17 -8.18
N LYS A 178 19.89 -19.46 -9.39
CA LYS A 178 19.28 -18.96 -10.64
C LYS A 178 17.85 -19.47 -10.90
N ASP A 179 17.51 -20.64 -10.36
CA ASP A 179 16.21 -21.30 -10.49
C ASP A 179 15.19 -20.87 -9.42
N TYR A 180 15.64 -20.18 -8.37
CA TYR A 180 14.78 -19.72 -7.28
C TYR A 180 13.52 -18.97 -7.74
N PRO A 181 13.59 -17.93 -8.61
CA PRO A 181 12.37 -17.25 -9.08
C PRO A 181 11.48 -18.14 -9.96
N ALA A 182 12.02 -19.21 -10.56
CA ALA A 182 11.22 -20.15 -11.34
C ALA A 182 10.45 -21.14 -10.44
N ILE A 183 11.02 -21.51 -9.29
CA ILE A 183 10.41 -22.45 -8.34
C ILE A 183 9.51 -21.71 -7.35
N ILE A 184 10.03 -20.65 -6.72
CA ILE A 184 9.34 -19.85 -5.72
C ILE A 184 8.63 -18.67 -6.37
N LYS A 185 7.32 -18.86 -6.57
CA LYS A 185 6.47 -17.86 -7.22
C LYS A 185 6.16 -16.69 -6.30
N ARG A 186 5.90 -16.92 -5.01
CA ARG A 186 5.49 -15.87 -4.05
C ARG A 186 6.52 -15.69 -2.95
N PRO A 187 7.67 -15.03 -3.20
CA PRO A 187 8.68 -14.81 -2.17
C PRO A 187 8.09 -14.03 -0.99
N MET A 188 8.47 -14.41 0.23
CA MET A 188 8.05 -13.77 1.47
C MET A 188 9.11 -13.97 2.55
N ASP A 189 9.23 -13.01 3.46
CA ASP A 189 10.15 -12.99 4.58
C ASP A 189 9.56 -12.21 5.75
N LEU A 190 10.07 -12.44 6.96
CA LEU A 190 9.54 -11.84 8.19
C LEU A 190 9.76 -10.32 8.26
N GLY A 191 10.80 -9.79 7.62
CA GLY A 191 11.09 -8.36 7.54
C GLY A 191 10.05 -7.63 6.71
N THR A 192 9.71 -8.17 5.54
CA THR A 192 8.64 -7.68 4.67
C THR A 192 7.29 -7.71 5.39
N ILE A 193 6.95 -8.82 6.08
CA ILE A 193 5.72 -8.92 6.88
C ILE A 193 5.69 -7.85 7.97
N MET A 194 6.79 -7.66 8.71
CA MET A 194 6.86 -6.62 9.74
C MET A 194 6.64 -5.23 9.14
N LYS A 195 7.29 -4.92 8.03
CA LYS A 195 7.13 -3.63 7.32
C LYS A 195 5.68 -3.43 6.87
N ARG A 196 5.02 -4.47 6.35
CA ARG A 196 3.60 -4.44 5.96
C ARG A 196 2.69 -4.17 7.15
N LEU A 197 2.94 -4.77 8.31
CA LEU A 197 2.22 -4.49 9.56
C LEU A 197 2.46 -3.04 10.05
N GLU A 198 3.69 -2.53 9.95
CA GLU A 198 4.03 -1.16 10.37
C GLU A 198 3.41 -0.09 9.47
N THR A 199 3.29 -0.39 8.18
CA THR A 199 2.74 0.52 7.16
C THR A 199 1.24 0.32 6.89
N GLY A 200 0.58 -0.59 7.62
CA GLY A 200 -0.87 -0.81 7.51
C GLY A 200 -1.32 -1.47 6.21
N GLN A 201 -0.51 -2.35 5.63
CA GLN A 201 -0.79 -3.03 4.36
C GLN A 201 -1.62 -4.32 4.50
N TYR A 202 -1.98 -4.71 5.73
CA TYR A 202 -2.86 -5.84 6.00
C TYR A 202 -4.24 -5.34 6.44
N ASP A 203 -5.28 -5.99 5.93
CA ASP A 203 -6.68 -5.74 6.29
C ASP A 203 -7.24 -6.77 7.29
N SER A 204 -6.71 -7.99 7.31
CA SER A 204 -7.22 -9.10 8.12
C SER A 204 -6.12 -9.89 8.83
N VAL A 205 -6.44 -10.50 9.98
CA VAL A 205 -5.51 -11.42 10.67
C VAL A 205 -5.17 -12.60 9.77
N LEU A 206 -6.15 -13.08 8.99
CA LEU A 206 -5.95 -14.19 8.06
C LEU A 206 -4.96 -13.86 6.95
N SER A 207 -4.90 -12.60 6.47
CA SER A 207 -3.88 -12.17 5.49
C SER A 207 -2.46 -12.17 6.08
N VAL A 208 -2.31 -11.81 7.36
CA VAL A 208 -1.02 -11.89 8.07
C VAL A 208 -0.59 -13.34 8.24
N ALA A 209 -1.52 -14.20 8.69
CA ALA A 209 -1.25 -15.63 8.88
C ALA A 209 -0.82 -16.31 7.57
N SER A 210 -1.49 -15.97 6.45
CA SER A 210 -1.15 -16.48 5.12
C SER A 210 0.26 -16.11 4.68
N ASP A 211 0.68 -14.85 4.87
CA ASP A 211 2.05 -14.45 4.52
C ASP A 211 3.09 -15.11 5.45
N ILE A 212 2.79 -15.31 6.74
CA ILE A 212 3.66 -16.07 7.65
C ILE A 212 3.82 -17.52 7.16
N ASP A 213 2.73 -18.20 6.83
CA ASP A 213 2.77 -19.56 6.28
C ASP A 213 3.57 -19.63 4.95
N GLN A 214 3.47 -18.59 4.12
CA GLN A 214 4.19 -18.50 2.85
C GLN A 214 5.71 -18.50 3.03
N VAL A 215 6.24 -17.89 4.11
CA VAL A 215 7.68 -17.91 4.42
C VAL A 215 8.18 -19.35 4.53
N TRP A 216 7.48 -20.16 5.34
CA TRP A 216 7.86 -21.54 5.61
C TRP A 216 7.59 -22.44 4.41
N ALA A 217 6.44 -22.28 3.75
CA ALA A 217 6.07 -23.04 2.57
C ALA A 217 7.09 -22.86 1.44
N ASN A 218 7.58 -21.62 1.21
CA ASN A 218 8.62 -21.36 0.23
C ASN A 218 9.93 -22.06 0.58
N ALA A 219 10.35 -21.97 1.85
CA ALA A 219 11.57 -22.60 2.31
C ALA A 219 11.49 -24.13 2.15
N MET A 220 10.36 -24.74 2.53
CA MET A 220 10.14 -26.18 2.40
C MET A 220 9.96 -26.64 0.95
N THR A 221 9.45 -25.77 0.07
CA THR A 221 9.30 -26.07 -1.37
C THR A 221 10.64 -26.04 -2.10
N TYR A 222 11.48 -25.06 -1.82
CA TYR A 222 12.76 -24.90 -2.51
C TYR A 222 13.84 -25.85 -1.98
N ASN A 223 13.84 -26.11 -0.68
CA ASN A 223 14.89 -26.90 -0.03
C ASN A 223 14.43 -28.35 0.15
N GLN A 224 15.34 -29.31 -0.01
CA GLN A 224 15.04 -30.74 0.19
C GLN A 224 14.67 -31.04 1.65
N ASP A 225 13.80 -32.04 1.87
CA ASP A 225 13.21 -32.41 3.17
C ASP A 225 14.23 -32.71 4.30
N ALA A 226 15.46 -33.11 3.95
CA ALA A 226 16.53 -33.40 4.90
C ALA A 226 17.51 -32.23 5.12
N SER A 227 17.29 -31.09 4.46
CA SER A 227 18.18 -29.94 4.57
C SER A 227 18.00 -29.21 5.91
N TYR A 228 19.07 -28.53 6.35
CA TYR A 228 19.03 -27.69 7.54
C TYR A 228 17.94 -26.61 7.46
N ILE A 229 17.80 -25.94 6.31
CA ILE A 229 16.79 -24.90 6.09
C ILE A 229 15.36 -25.45 6.16
N TYR A 230 15.13 -26.65 5.60
CA TYR A 230 13.82 -27.29 5.69
C TYR A 230 13.45 -27.62 7.15
N ALA A 231 14.38 -28.20 7.91
CA ALA A 231 14.15 -28.59 9.29
C ALA A 231 13.78 -27.39 10.17
N ILE A 232 14.54 -26.28 10.09
CA ILE A 232 14.25 -25.08 10.87
C ILE A 232 12.97 -24.37 10.38
N ALA A 233 12.64 -24.42 9.08
CA ALA A 233 11.38 -23.89 8.57
C ALA A 233 10.18 -24.65 9.12
N ALA A 234 10.25 -25.99 9.19
CA ALA A 234 9.20 -26.82 9.78
C ALA A 234 9.04 -26.56 11.29
N GLU A 235 10.13 -26.37 12.02
CA GLU A 235 10.11 -26.00 13.44
C GLU A 235 9.47 -24.62 13.67
N LEU A 236 9.93 -23.61 12.93
CA LEU A 236 9.37 -22.24 12.98
C LEU A 236 7.91 -22.19 12.55
N LYS A 237 7.50 -23.01 11.57
CA LYS A 237 6.10 -23.16 11.20
C LYS A 237 5.27 -23.65 12.37
N SER A 238 5.67 -24.74 13.03
CA SER A 238 4.94 -25.28 14.19
C SER A 238 4.86 -24.26 15.34
N TYR A 239 5.92 -23.49 15.53
CA TYR A 239 5.97 -22.42 16.53
C TYR A 239 5.04 -21.25 16.18
N ALA A 240 5.04 -20.81 14.91
CA ALA A 240 4.15 -19.77 14.41
C ALA A 240 2.67 -20.20 14.48
N ASP A 241 2.34 -21.42 14.05
CA ASP A 241 0.99 -21.98 14.08
C ASP A 241 0.41 -21.93 15.49
N LYS A 242 1.19 -22.35 16.50
CA LYS A 242 0.77 -22.30 17.92
C LYS A 242 0.47 -20.88 18.40
N LYS A 243 1.24 -19.88 17.95
CA LYS A 243 1.05 -18.47 18.35
C LYS A 243 -0.10 -17.79 17.62
N MET A 244 -0.27 -18.10 16.33
CA MET A 244 -1.30 -17.52 15.49
C MET A 244 -2.68 -18.18 15.71
N ALA A 245 -2.73 -19.44 16.16
CA ALA A 245 -3.96 -20.19 16.39
C ALA A 245 -5.08 -19.41 17.11
N PRO A 246 -4.86 -18.76 18.27
CA PRO A 246 -5.93 -18.02 18.95
C PRO A 246 -6.45 -16.83 18.12
N LEU A 247 -5.56 -16.11 17.44
CA LEU A 247 -5.92 -14.97 16.60
C LEU A 247 -6.69 -15.44 15.35
N VAL A 248 -6.22 -16.50 14.70
CA VAL A 248 -6.85 -17.08 13.51
C VAL A 248 -8.22 -17.66 13.84
N ALA A 249 -8.38 -18.30 15.01
CA ALA A 249 -9.68 -18.78 15.46
C ALA A 249 -10.66 -17.62 15.69
N ALA A 250 -10.24 -16.60 16.46
CA ALA A 250 -11.06 -15.42 16.70
C ALA A 250 -11.45 -14.67 15.41
N ALA A 251 -10.51 -14.56 14.47
CA ALA A 251 -10.74 -13.97 13.15
C ALA A 251 -11.81 -14.75 12.36
N ARG A 252 -11.72 -16.08 12.31
CA ARG A 252 -12.72 -16.92 11.65
C ARG A 252 -14.09 -16.84 12.32
N ASP A 253 -14.13 -16.82 13.65
CA ASP A 253 -15.37 -16.67 14.42
C ASP A 253 -16.02 -15.29 14.18
N ALA A 254 -15.20 -14.26 13.95
CA ALA A 254 -15.64 -12.92 13.54
C ALA A 254 -16.06 -12.84 12.05
N GLY A 255 -16.01 -13.95 11.31
CA GLY A 255 -16.40 -14.02 9.91
C GLY A 255 -15.31 -13.55 8.94
N GLU A 256 -14.06 -13.36 9.38
CA GLU A 256 -12.95 -13.18 8.45
C GLU A 256 -12.84 -14.44 7.57
N THR A 257 -12.69 -14.24 6.26
CA THR A 257 -12.40 -15.31 5.32
C THR A 257 -10.96 -15.19 4.86
N PRO A 258 -10.22 -16.31 4.68
CA PRO A 258 -8.93 -16.27 4.02
C PRO A 258 -9.15 -15.63 2.65
N GLN A 259 -8.46 -14.52 2.42
CA GLN A 259 -8.68 -13.71 1.23
C GLN A 259 -7.96 -14.39 0.06
N GLU A 260 -8.59 -15.43 -0.48
CA GLU A 260 -8.19 -16.07 -1.73
C GLU A 260 -8.94 -15.42 -2.89
N LEU A 261 -8.25 -15.27 -4.01
CA LEU A 261 -8.90 -14.87 -5.25
C LEU A 261 -9.80 -15.99 -5.74
N THR A 262 -11.10 -15.86 -5.49
CA THR A 262 -12.09 -16.86 -5.92
C THR A 262 -12.14 -16.97 -7.44
N PHE A 263 -12.51 -18.15 -7.95
CA PHE A 263 -12.70 -18.38 -9.39
C PHE A 263 -13.68 -17.35 -9.98
N GLU A 264 -14.75 -17.02 -9.26
CA GLU A 264 -15.75 -16.04 -9.71
C GLU A 264 -15.16 -14.63 -9.82
N MET A 265 -14.31 -14.21 -8.87
CA MET A 265 -13.62 -12.92 -8.94
C MET A 265 -12.66 -12.86 -10.14
N LYS A 266 -11.86 -13.90 -10.37
CA LYS A 266 -10.96 -14.00 -11.54
C LYS A 266 -11.74 -13.99 -12.85
N ARG A 267 -12.83 -14.75 -12.93
CA ARG A 267 -13.74 -14.77 -14.08
C ARG A 267 -14.36 -13.39 -14.33
N GLN A 268 -14.87 -12.73 -13.30
CA GLN A 268 -15.49 -11.41 -13.40
C GLN A 268 -14.48 -10.34 -13.85
N LEU A 269 -13.25 -10.38 -13.33
CA LEU A 269 -12.17 -9.49 -13.79
C LEU A 269 -11.86 -9.73 -15.28
N ASN A 270 -11.79 -10.98 -15.71
CA ASN A 270 -11.53 -11.32 -17.11
C ASN A 270 -12.66 -10.85 -18.06
N GLU A 271 -13.92 -11.11 -17.68
CA GLU A 271 -15.10 -10.63 -18.41
C GLU A 271 -15.13 -9.09 -18.49
N ASN A 272 -14.78 -8.41 -17.40
CA ASN A 272 -14.71 -6.94 -17.36
C ASN A 272 -13.53 -6.40 -18.18
N ALA A 273 -12.37 -7.06 -18.15
CA ALA A 273 -11.20 -6.70 -18.96
C ALA A 273 -11.52 -6.79 -20.46
N ALA A 274 -12.34 -7.76 -20.89
CA ALA A 274 -12.80 -7.87 -22.27
C ALA A 274 -13.66 -6.68 -22.75
N LEU A 275 -14.20 -5.88 -21.83
CA LEU A 275 -14.95 -4.65 -22.14
C LEU A 275 -14.06 -3.41 -22.30
N LEU A 276 -12.77 -3.52 -21.99
CA LEU A 276 -11.84 -2.41 -22.00
C LEU A 276 -11.38 -2.06 -23.41
N SER A 277 -11.02 -0.78 -23.60
CA SER A 277 -10.33 -0.35 -24.82
C SER A 277 -8.89 -0.88 -24.83
N SER A 278 -8.26 -0.98 -26.00
CA SER A 278 -6.85 -1.39 -26.11
C SER A 278 -5.92 -0.53 -25.23
N LYS A 279 -6.21 0.78 -25.10
CA LYS A 279 -5.45 1.69 -24.23
C LYS A 279 -5.61 1.33 -22.74
N ASP A 280 -6.82 0.98 -22.32
CA ASP A 280 -7.08 0.62 -20.93
C ASP A 280 -6.55 -0.80 -20.61
N LEU A 281 -6.55 -1.71 -21.58
CA LEU A 281 -5.88 -3.01 -21.46
C LEU A 281 -4.37 -2.85 -21.23
N TYR A 282 -3.69 -1.94 -21.94
CA TYR A 282 -2.29 -1.62 -21.66
C TYR A 282 -2.08 -1.06 -20.24
N GLY A 283 -3.00 -0.23 -19.75
CA GLY A 283 -2.96 0.27 -18.37
C GLY A 283 -3.15 -0.86 -17.34
N MET A 284 -4.03 -1.82 -17.64
CA MET A 284 -4.26 -3.01 -16.81
C MET A 284 -3.01 -3.89 -16.74
N VAL A 285 -2.40 -4.21 -17.90
CA VAL A 285 -1.15 -4.98 -18.01
C VAL A 285 -0.03 -4.28 -17.24
N GLY A 286 0.10 -2.95 -17.36
CA GLY A 286 1.11 -2.19 -16.62
C GLY A 286 0.97 -2.30 -15.10
N ILE A 287 -0.27 -2.33 -14.57
CA ILE A 287 -0.50 -2.57 -13.13
C ILE A 287 0.02 -3.96 -12.74
N VAL A 288 -0.30 -4.99 -13.53
CA VAL A 288 0.16 -6.36 -13.26
C VAL A 288 1.68 -6.47 -13.38
N GLU A 289 2.30 -5.87 -14.39
CA GLU A 289 3.77 -5.82 -14.54
C GLU A 289 4.45 -5.10 -13.37
N ASP A 290 3.83 -4.06 -12.81
CA ASP A 290 4.43 -3.28 -11.72
C ASP A 290 4.26 -3.94 -10.36
N THR A 291 3.19 -4.72 -10.16
CA THR A 291 2.83 -5.24 -8.84
C THR A 291 2.95 -6.76 -8.71
N CYS A 292 2.90 -7.48 -9.84
CA CYS A 292 2.95 -8.94 -9.89
C CYS A 292 3.63 -9.46 -11.17
N LYS A 293 4.92 -9.15 -11.37
CA LYS A 293 5.67 -9.56 -12.57
C LYS A 293 5.59 -11.03 -12.93
N ARG A 294 5.47 -11.91 -11.93
CA ARG A 294 5.35 -13.36 -12.13
C ARG A 294 4.07 -13.78 -12.86
N ALA A 295 3.04 -12.92 -12.87
CA ALA A 295 1.75 -13.15 -13.51
C ALA A 295 1.75 -12.73 -14.99
N ILE A 296 2.89 -12.30 -15.54
CA ILE A 296 3.04 -11.92 -16.93
C ILE A 296 3.85 -13.01 -17.64
N ASP A 297 3.24 -13.66 -18.63
CA ASP A 297 3.96 -14.52 -19.57
C ASP A 297 4.42 -13.68 -20.78
N GLN A 298 5.71 -13.76 -21.07
CA GLN A 298 6.39 -13.09 -22.18
C GLN A 298 6.95 -14.11 -23.19
N SER A 299 6.49 -15.36 -23.15
CA SER A 299 6.88 -16.43 -24.06
C SER A 299 6.61 -16.07 -25.53
N ASN A 300 5.58 -15.26 -25.80
CA ASN A 300 5.29 -14.68 -27.10
C ASN A 300 5.72 -13.19 -27.16
N PRO A 301 6.67 -12.79 -28.03
CA PRO A 301 7.07 -11.40 -28.17
C PRO A 301 5.99 -10.45 -28.73
N GLN A 302 4.91 -10.99 -29.32
CA GLN A 302 3.85 -10.19 -29.94
C GLN A 302 2.61 -10.05 -29.05
N GLU A 303 2.50 -10.81 -27.96
CA GLU A 303 1.32 -10.83 -27.10
C GLU A 303 1.74 -10.88 -25.62
N VAL A 304 1.07 -10.09 -24.79
CA VAL A 304 1.28 -10.14 -23.33
C VAL A 304 0.14 -10.93 -22.72
N GLU A 305 0.44 -12.12 -22.21
CA GLU A 305 -0.54 -12.96 -21.55
C GLU A 305 -0.43 -12.78 -20.03
N ILE A 306 -1.58 -12.53 -19.39
CA ILE A 306 -1.66 -12.41 -17.93
C ILE A 306 -2.15 -13.74 -17.36
N ASP A 307 -1.30 -14.44 -16.63
CA ASP A 307 -1.68 -15.59 -15.82
C ASP A 307 -2.42 -15.12 -14.56
N LEU A 308 -3.76 -15.16 -14.63
CA LEU A 308 -4.64 -14.77 -13.54
C LEU A 308 -4.47 -15.64 -12.28
N ASP A 309 -3.92 -16.86 -12.40
CA ASP A 309 -3.66 -17.73 -11.24
C ASP A 309 -2.40 -17.34 -10.49
N SER A 310 -1.46 -16.66 -11.16
CA SER A 310 -0.23 -16.15 -10.56
C SER A 310 -0.37 -14.77 -9.89
N LEU A 311 -1.51 -14.08 -10.12
CA LEU A 311 -1.83 -12.81 -9.49
C LEU A 311 -1.94 -12.95 -7.96
N ASP A 312 -1.23 -12.09 -7.21
CA ASP A 312 -1.57 -11.91 -5.80
C ASP A 312 -2.82 -11.04 -5.65
N LEU A 313 -3.50 -11.25 -4.55
CA LEU A 313 -4.69 -10.53 -4.15
C LEU A 313 -4.52 -9.00 -4.17
N THR A 314 -3.39 -8.48 -3.68
CA THR A 314 -3.12 -7.03 -3.67
C THR A 314 -3.10 -6.46 -5.09
N THR A 315 -2.47 -7.18 -6.02
CA THR A 315 -2.45 -6.82 -7.43
C THR A 315 -3.83 -6.96 -8.05
N PHE A 316 -4.51 -8.08 -7.81
CA PHE A 316 -5.85 -8.31 -8.31
C PHE A 316 -6.82 -7.20 -7.90
N LEU A 317 -6.83 -6.78 -6.62
CA LEU A 317 -7.72 -5.72 -6.14
C LEU A 317 -7.42 -4.37 -6.81
N LYS A 318 -6.14 -4.08 -7.10
CA LYS A 318 -5.73 -2.87 -7.84
C LYS A 318 -6.19 -2.94 -9.29
N VAL A 319 -6.03 -4.10 -9.92
CA VAL A 319 -6.43 -4.35 -11.31
C VAL A 319 -7.95 -4.28 -11.45
N ASP A 320 -8.71 -5.01 -10.62
CA ASP A 320 -10.18 -5.01 -10.64
C ASP A 320 -10.76 -3.61 -10.42
N LYS A 321 -10.22 -2.86 -9.45
CA LYS A 321 -10.61 -1.46 -9.25
C LYS A 321 -10.36 -0.60 -10.49
N TYR A 322 -9.18 -0.74 -11.11
CA TYR A 322 -8.85 -0.01 -12.33
C TYR A 322 -9.79 -0.36 -13.49
N VAL A 323 -10.10 -1.65 -13.68
CA VAL A 323 -11.02 -2.13 -14.73
C VAL A 323 -12.43 -1.58 -14.51
N GLN A 324 -12.96 -1.68 -13.29
CA GLN A 324 -14.27 -1.12 -12.91
C GLN A 324 -14.35 0.39 -13.18
N ASP A 325 -13.30 1.13 -12.82
CA ASP A 325 -13.20 2.56 -13.06
C ASP A 325 -13.23 2.89 -14.56
N CYS A 326 -12.52 2.12 -15.40
CA CYS A 326 -12.54 2.29 -16.85
C CYS A 326 -13.93 2.06 -17.44
N ILE A 327 -14.61 0.97 -17.06
CA ILE A 327 -15.96 0.65 -17.51
C ILE A 327 -16.95 1.76 -17.10
N SER A 328 -16.83 2.25 -15.87
CA SER A 328 -17.70 3.32 -15.37
C SER A 328 -17.54 4.63 -16.17
N ARG A 329 -16.31 4.97 -16.56
CA ARG A 329 -16.01 6.14 -17.40
C ARG A 329 -16.59 5.99 -18.80
N ALA A 330 -16.40 4.83 -19.43
CA ALA A 330 -16.93 4.54 -20.76
C ALA A 330 -18.47 4.62 -20.81
N ARG A 331 -19.16 4.14 -19.76
CA ARG A 331 -20.63 4.24 -19.64
C ARG A 331 -21.13 5.67 -19.50
N LYS A 332 -20.37 6.55 -18.83
CA LYS A 332 -20.72 7.97 -18.67
C LYS A 332 -20.56 8.75 -19.98
N GLN A 333 -19.54 8.42 -20.77
CA GLN A 333 -19.29 9.05 -22.07
C GLN A 333 -20.31 8.67 -23.14
N LYS A 334 -20.92 7.47 -23.06
CA LYS A 334 -22.01 7.05 -23.96
C LYS A 334 -23.38 7.66 -23.64
N LYS A 335 -23.53 8.38 -22.52
CA LYS A 335 -24.79 9.04 -22.10
C LYS A 335 -24.78 10.57 -22.34
N GLN A 336 -23.69 11.10 -22.88
CA GLN A 336 -23.56 12.47 -23.36
C GLN A 336 -23.62 12.47 -24.89
#